data_AF-A0A4Y2EFX8-F1
#
_entry.id   AF-A0A4Y2EFX8-F1
#
_cell.length_a   1.000
_cell.length_b   1.000
_cell.length_c   1.000
_cell.angle_alpha   90.00
_cell.angle_beta   90.00
_cell.angle_gamma   90.00
#
_symmetry.space_group_name_H-M   'P 1'
#
loop_
_entity.id
_entity.type
_entity.pdbx_description
1 polymer ?
#
loop_
_entity_poly.entity_id
_entity_poly.type
_entity_poly.pdbx_seq_one_letter_code
_entity_poly.pdbx_strand_id
1 'polypeptide(L)'
;MKWLEEFEWLAYSEEKSGSFCKYCVIFAHSKCANVGKGDHQVTGALVTQAFSNLKKAKEMFRKHETCRYHEKSVLIAENTKSIVTKKLRVLLIVNAQRRLDIEKNRKILIPIIQTIRFCGRQQITERGHRDGGRICLEEPEKNDGNFRSLL
;
A
#
# COMPACT_ATOMS: atom_id res chain seq x y z
N MET A 1 -34.43 1.78 -7.54
CA MET A 1 -33.98 0.88 -6.45
C MET A 1 -33.50 1.72 -5.26
N LYS A 2 -34.41 2.33 -4.48
CA LYS A 2 -34.02 3.28 -3.40
C LYS A 2 -33.27 2.63 -2.23
N TRP A 3 -33.38 1.31 -2.03
CA TRP A 3 -32.75 0.64 -0.89
C TRP A 3 -31.25 0.41 -1.06
N LEU A 4 -30.76 0.28 -2.29
CA LEU A 4 -29.32 0.16 -2.54
C LEU A 4 -28.58 1.48 -2.28
N GLU A 5 -29.29 2.61 -2.40
CA GLU A 5 -28.78 3.94 -2.04
C GLU A 5 -28.88 4.18 -0.52
N GLU A 6 -29.94 3.70 0.13
CA GLU A 6 -30.17 3.84 1.58
C GLU A 6 -29.22 2.97 2.41
N PHE A 7 -28.90 1.76 1.94
CA PHE A 7 -28.02 0.81 2.62
C PHE A 7 -26.80 0.53 1.77
N GLU A 8 -25.72 1.29 1.96
CA GLU A 8 -24.50 1.16 1.15
C GLU A 8 -23.89 -0.26 1.17
N TRP A 9 -24.12 -1.02 2.25
CA TRP A 9 -23.62 -2.39 2.39
C TRP A 9 -24.44 -3.43 1.62
N LEU A 10 -25.61 -3.07 1.10
CA LEU A 10 -26.53 -3.97 0.40
C LEU A 10 -26.06 -4.20 -1.03
N ALA A 11 -26.09 -5.46 -1.46
CA ALA A 11 -25.84 -5.87 -2.84
C ALA A 11 -26.96 -6.81 -3.29
N TYR A 12 -27.32 -6.77 -4.58
CA TYR A 12 -28.28 -7.69 -5.17
C TYR A 12 -27.57 -8.68 -6.10
N SER A 13 -27.95 -9.96 -6.02
CA SER A 13 -27.49 -11.01 -6.93
C SER A 13 -28.66 -11.43 -7.81
N GLU A 14 -28.52 -11.25 -9.12
CA GLU A 14 -29.51 -11.73 -10.11
C GLU A 14 -29.57 -13.26 -10.12
N GLU A 15 -28.41 -13.92 -10.09
CA GLU A 15 -28.29 -15.39 -10.09
C GLU A 15 -29.04 -16.05 -8.92
N LYS A 16 -28.96 -15.45 -7.73
CA LYS A 16 -29.68 -15.93 -6.54
C LYS A 16 -31.01 -15.22 -6.31
N SER A 17 -31.39 -14.29 -7.19
CA SER A 17 -32.62 -13.49 -7.12
C SER A 17 -32.89 -12.88 -5.74
N GLY A 18 -31.87 -12.29 -5.11
CA GLY A 18 -32.02 -11.72 -3.78
C GLY A 18 -30.84 -10.89 -3.29
N SER A 19 -31.04 -10.26 -2.14
CA SER A 19 -30.09 -9.34 -1.53
C SER A 19 -29.11 -10.02 -0.58
N PHE A 20 -27.92 -9.44 -0.50
CA PHE A 20 -26.81 -9.81 0.38
C PHE A 20 -26.17 -8.58 1.01
N CYS A 21 -25.42 -8.78 2.09
CA CYS A 21 -24.53 -7.78 2.66
C CYS A 21 -23.10 -8.03 2.18
N LYS A 22 -22.52 -7.07 1.44
CA LYS A 22 -21.18 -7.20 0.86
C LYS A 22 -20.11 -7.48 1.91
N TYR A 23 -20.20 -6.83 3.07
CA TYR A 23 -19.22 -6.98 4.14
C TYR A 23 -19.38 -8.31 4.87
N CYS A 24 -20.61 -8.69 5.24
CA CYS A 24 -20.85 -9.94 5.95
C CYS A 24 -20.52 -11.16 5.07
N VAL A 25 -20.82 -11.12 3.77
CA VAL A 25 -20.46 -12.21 2.86
C VAL A 25 -18.94 -12.44 2.80
N ILE A 26 -18.15 -11.36 2.84
CA ILE A 26 -16.68 -11.44 2.69
C ILE A 26 -15.98 -11.68 4.04
N PHE A 27 -16.45 -11.03 5.10
CA PHE A 27 -15.71 -10.91 6.37
C PHE A 27 -16.40 -11.56 7.58
N ALA A 28 -17.61 -12.12 7.44
CA ALA A 28 -18.17 -12.91 8.53
C ALA A 28 -17.31 -14.16 8.75
N HIS A 29 -16.70 -14.24 9.93
CA HIS A 29 -15.91 -15.40 10.32
C HIS A 29 -16.80 -16.64 10.43
N SER A 30 -16.34 -17.68 9.73
CA SER A 30 -16.81 -19.07 9.72
C SER A 30 -17.87 -19.42 8.69
N LYS A 31 -17.62 -20.56 8.04
CA LYS A 31 -18.51 -21.34 7.18
C LYS A 31 -19.76 -21.86 7.92
N CYS A 32 -20.02 -21.36 9.12
CA CYS A 32 -21.11 -21.79 9.97
C CYS A 32 -22.22 -20.74 9.84
N ALA A 33 -23.45 -21.23 9.73
CA ALA A 33 -24.66 -20.41 9.74
C ALA A 33 -24.90 -19.71 11.09
N ASN A 34 -23.88 -19.56 11.94
CA ASN A 34 -23.95 -19.03 13.29
C ASN A 34 -22.76 -18.11 13.57
N VAL A 35 -23.01 -16.98 14.25
CA VAL A 35 -22.01 -16.00 14.69
C VAL A 35 -22.30 -15.57 16.14
N GLY A 36 -21.34 -14.93 16.80
CA GLY A 36 -21.45 -14.46 18.18
C GLY A 36 -20.63 -15.31 19.16
N LYS A 37 -20.60 -14.92 20.44
CA LYS A 37 -19.87 -15.69 21.45
C LYS A 37 -20.61 -17.02 21.66
N GLY A 38 -20.01 -18.13 21.21
CA GLY A 38 -20.60 -19.47 21.27
C GLY A 38 -21.63 -19.79 20.19
N ASP A 39 -21.57 -19.15 19.01
CA ASP A 39 -22.39 -19.51 17.83
C ASP A 39 -23.92 -19.45 18.06
N HIS A 40 -24.38 -18.52 18.90
CA HIS A 40 -25.80 -18.38 19.24
C HIS A 40 -26.63 -17.56 18.24
N GLN A 41 -26.01 -16.82 17.30
CA GLN A 41 -26.75 -15.97 16.34
C GLN A 41 -26.74 -16.58 14.94
N VAL A 42 -27.89 -17.04 14.46
CA VAL A 42 -27.97 -17.67 13.13
C VAL A 42 -27.78 -16.64 12.00
N THR A 43 -26.73 -16.78 11.20
CA THR A 43 -26.46 -16.07 9.94
C THR A 43 -27.06 -16.81 8.74
N GLY A 44 -28.35 -16.59 8.50
CA GLY A 44 -29.06 -17.06 7.32
C GLY A 44 -29.18 -15.99 6.24
N ALA A 45 -30.23 -15.17 6.35
CA ALA A 45 -30.55 -14.13 5.38
C ALA A 45 -29.46 -13.04 5.28
N LEU A 46 -29.17 -12.60 4.05
CA LEU A 46 -28.20 -11.57 3.67
C LEU A 46 -26.73 -12.00 3.75
N VAL A 47 -26.43 -13.16 4.31
CA VAL A 47 -25.03 -13.63 4.50
C VAL A 47 -24.80 -14.94 3.76
N THR A 48 -25.44 -16.02 4.19
CA THR A 48 -25.32 -17.34 3.55
C THR A 48 -26.42 -17.57 2.52
N GLN A 49 -27.59 -16.97 2.73
CA GLN A 49 -28.76 -17.09 1.86
C GLN A 49 -29.23 -15.73 1.35
N ALA A 50 -29.62 -15.70 0.09
CA ALA A 50 -30.18 -14.51 -0.55
C ALA A 50 -31.51 -14.15 0.13
N PHE A 51 -31.68 -12.88 0.47
CA PHE A 51 -32.94 -12.38 1.01
C PHE A 51 -33.82 -11.82 -0.11
N SER A 52 -34.97 -12.43 -0.37
CA SER A 52 -35.88 -12.06 -1.48
C SER A 52 -37.23 -11.47 -1.01
N ASN A 53 -37.52 -11.46 0.30
CA ASN A 53 -38.80 -10.98 0.81
C ASN A 53 -38.87 -9.44 0.87
N LEU A 54 -39.26 -8.83 -0.26
CA LEU A 54 -39.34 -7.37 -0.40
C LEU A 54 -40.33 -6.71 0.58
N LYS A 55 -41.38 -7.41 1.03
CA LYS A 55 -42.38 -6.85 1.97
C LYS A 55 -41.76 -6.54 3.33
N LYS A 56 -40.77 -7.33 3.76
CA LYS A 56 -40.06 -7.18 5.04
C LYS A 56 -38.62 -6.66 4.88
N ALA A 57 -38.26 -6.18 3.69
CA ALA A 57 -36.88 -5.79 3.39
C ALA A 57 -36.35 -4.69 4.31
N LYS A 58 -37.06 -3.56 4.44
CA LYS A 58 -36.59 -2.46 5.29
C LYS A 58 -36.43 -2.86 6.76
N GLU A 59 -37.37 -3.63 7.30
CA GLU A 59 -37.30 -4.15 8.68
C GLU A 59 -36.08 -5.06 8.85
N MET A 60 -35.89 -5.99 7.92
CA MET A 60 -34.75 -6.91 7.94
C MET A 60 -33.41 -6.19 7.78
N PHE A 61 -33.32 -5.18 6.90
CA PHE A 61 -32.09 -4.44 6.68
C PHE A 61 -31.68 -3.64 7.93
N ARG A 62 -32.62 -2.94 8.56
CA ARG A 62 -32.36 -2.23 9.83
C ARG A 62 -31.97 -3.18 10.97
N LYS A 63 -32.61 -4.36 11.03
CA LYS A 63 -32.24 -5.39 12.00
C LYS A 63 -30.83 -5.94 11.72
N HIS A 64 -30.46 -6.13 10.46
CA HIS A 64 -29.15 -6.61 10.07
C HIS A 64 -28.05 -5.59 10.40
N GLU A 65 -28.28 -4.32 10.10
CA GLU A 65 -27.34 -3.23 10.35
C GLU A 65 -26.97 -3.09 11.83
N THR A 66 -27.92 -3.35 12.74
CA THR A 66 -27.68 -3.36 14.19
C THR A 66 -27.04 -4.65 14.72
N CYS A 67 -26.82 -5.66 13.87
CA CYS A 67 -26.19 -6.91 14.31
C CYS A 67 -24.68 -6.71 14.56
N ARG A 68 -24.19 -7.18 15.71
CA ARG A 68 -22.76 -7.10 16.08
C ARG A 68 -21.80 -7.70 15.06
N TYR A 69 -22.20 -8.76 14.36
CA TYR A 69 -21.34 -9.37 13.34
C TYR A 69 -21.23 -8.51 12.08
N HIS A 70 -22.28 -7.76 11.75
CA HIS A 70 -22.27 -6.79 10.66
C HIS A 70 -21.29 -5.66 10.99
N GLU A 71 -21.43 -5.06 12.16
CA GLU A 71 -20.54 -4.00 12.65
C GLU A 71 -19.06 -4.44 12.64
N LYS A 72 -18.77 -5.65 13.12
CA LYS A 72 -17.42 -6.23 13.03
C LYS A 72 -16.94 -6.42 11.60
N SER A 73 -17.80 -6.91 10.71
CA SER A 73 -17.46 -7.13 9.30
C SER A 73 -17.17 -5.81 8.58
N VAL A 74 -17.95 -4.76 8.87
CA VAL A 74 -17.71 -3.39 8.39
C VAL A 74 -16.36 -2.88 8.89
N LEU A 75 -16.09 -3.00 10.19
CA LEU A 75 -14.82 -2.57 10.79
C LEU A 75 -13.62 -3.28 10.16
N ILE A 76 -13.70 -4.59 9.92
CA ILE A 76 -12.64 -5.36 9.24
C ILE A 76 -12.46 -4.85 7.81
N ALA A 77 -13.54 -4.57 7.09
CA ALA A 77 -13.48 -4.05 5.72
C ALA A 77 -12.78 -2.68 5.66
N GLU A 78 -13.12 -1.77 6.56
CA GLU A 78 -12.51 -0.44 6.66
C GLU A 78 -11.03 -0.52 7.02
N ASN A 79 -10.68 -1.36 8.01
CA ASN A 79 -9.30 -1.60 8.39
C ASN A 79 -8.49 -2.17 7.22
N THR A 80 -9.05 -3.13 6.50
CA THR A 80 -8.40 -3.74 5.32
C THR A 80 -8.17 -2.69 4.23
N LYS A 81 -9.17 -1.84 3.95
CA LYS A 81 -9.06 -0.73 3.00
C LYS A 81 -7.94 0.24 3.39
N SER A 82 -7.83 0.58 4.67
CA SER A 82 -6.77 1.44 5.21
C SER A 82 -5.38 0.81 5.03
N ILE A 83 -5.23 -0.47 5.34
CA ILE A 83 -3.96 -1.20 5.20
C ILE A 83 -3.49 -1.25 3.74
N VAL A 84 -4.38 -1.62 2.82
CA VAL A 84 -4.06 -1.70 1.38
C VAL A 84 -3.64 -0.34 0.85
N THR A 85 -4.37 0.73 1.22
CA THR A 85 -4.05 2.10 0.80
C THR A 85 -2.69 2.55 1.36
N LYS A 86 -2.38 2.23 2.62
CA LYS A 86 -1.08 2.55 3.24
C LYS A 86 0.08 1.78 2.60
N LYS A 87 -0.09 0.49 2.28
CA LYS A 87 0.92 -0.31 1.56
C LYS A 87 1.26 0.30 0.20
N LEU A 88 0.26 0.76 -0.55
CA LEU A 88 0.45 1.44 -1.83
C LEU A 88 1.25 2.75 -1.66
N ARG A 89 1.04 3.50 -0.58
CA ARG A 89 1.81 4.72 -0.28
C ARG A 89 3.29 4.43 -0.05
N VAL A 90 3.64 3.40 0.72
CA VAL A 90 5.05 3.06 0.99
C VAL A 90 5.78 2.65 -0.30
N LEU A 91 5.16 1.80 -1.12
CA LEU A 91 5.74 1.38 -2.41
C LEU A 91 5.97 2.59 -3.33
N LEU A 92 5.02 3.53 -3.39
CA LEU A 92 5.13 4.75 -4.18
C LEU A 92 6.27 5.65 -3.69
N ILE A 93 6.40 5.83 -2.37
CA ILE A 93 7.45 6.64 -1.75
C ILE A 93 8.84 6.04 -2.03
N VAL A 94 9.01 4.73 -1.86
CA VAL A 94 10.29 4.05 -2.13
C VAL A 94 10.69 4.21 -3.59
N ASN A 95 9.74 4.04 -4.52
CA ASN A 95 9.99 4.24 -5.94
C ASN A 95 10.34 5.70 -6.28
N ALA A 96 9.69 6.68 -5.63
CA ALA A 96 10.00 8.09 -5.80
C ALA A 96 11.40 8.44 -5.27
N GLN A 97 11.74 7.98 -4.07
CA GLN A 97 13.07 8.20 -3.48
C GLN A 97 14.16 7.59 -4.35
N ARG A 98 13.97 6.35 -4.82
CA ARG A 98 14.91 5.69 -5.74
C ARG A 98 15.16 6.52 -7.01
N ARG A 99 14.12 7.16 -7.57
CA ARG A 99 14.28 8.05 -8.73
C ARG A 99 15.12 9.28 -8.40
N LEU A 100 14.89 9.90 -7.24
CA LEU A 100 15.67 11.06 -6.78
C LEU A 100 17.15 10.68 -6.56
N ASP A 101 17.41 9.52 -5.97
CA ASP A 101 18.78 9.04 -5.74
C ASP A 101 19.50 8.75 -7.07
N ILE A 102 18.82 8.15 -8.05
CA ILE A 102 19.36 7.95 -9.40
C ILE A 102 19.72 9.28 -10.05
N GLU A 103 18.83 10.28 -9.97
CA GLU A 103 19.05 11.59 -10.56
C GLU A 103 20.21 12.33 -9.87
N LYS A 104 20.29 12.26 -8.54
CA LYS A 104 21.39 12.82 -7.75
C LYS A 104 22.72 12.17 -8.13
N ASN A 105 22.77 10.83 -8.23
CA ASN A 105 23.97 10.10 -8.62
C ASN A 105 24.40 10.45 -10.04
N ARG A 106 23.46 10.60 -10.99
CA ARG A 106 23.77 11.07 -12.36
C ARG A 106 24.41 12.45 -12.35
N LYS A 107 23.88 13.39 -11.55
CA LYS A 107 24.45 14.73 -11.42
C LYS A 107 25.86 14.72 -10.80
N ILE A 108 26.13 13.83 -9.86
CA ILE A 108 27.47 13.63 -9.27
C ILE A 108 28.45 13.00 -10.27
N LEU A 109 27.99 12.09 -11.13
CA LEU A 109 28.86 11.46 -12.14
C LEU A 109 29.36 12.44 -13.21
N ILE A 110 28.61 13.48 -13.52
CA ILE A 110 28.99 14.50 -14.52
C ILE A 110 30.36 15.14 -14.21
N PRO A 111 30.58 15.78 -13.05
CA PRO A 111 31.86 16.40 -12.72
C PRO A 111 32.99 15.36 -12.64
N ILE A 112 32.74 14.17 -12.09
CA ILE A 112 33.75 13.08 -12.04
C ILE A 112 34.27 12.76 -13.44
N ILE A 113 33.38 12.56 -14.42
CA ILE A 113 33.74 12.28 -15.81
C ILE A 113 34.47 13.48 -16.45
N GLN A 114 34.04 14.70 -16.13
CA GLN A 114 34.69 15.92 -16.61
C GLN A 114 36.12 16.04 -16.08
N THR A 115 36.35 15.71 -14.81
CA THR A 115 37.68 15.70 -14.18
C THR A 115 38.58 14.63 -14.82
N ILE A 116 38.09 13.41 -15.06
CA ILE A 116 38.85 12.37 -15.80
C ILE A 116 39.25 12.88 -17.18
N ARG A 117 38.30 13.46 -17.93
CA ARG A 117 38.55 14.00 -19.27
C ARG A 117 39.55 15.17 -19.24
N PHE A 118 39.50 16.01 -18.22
CA PHE A 118 40.45 17.10 -18.01
C PHE A 118 41.87 16.55 -17.79
N CYS A 119 42.04 15.60 -16.85
CA CYS A 119 43.33 14.98 -16.58
C CYS A 119 43.92 14.33 -17.84
N GLY A 120 43.12 13.56 -18.59
CA GLY A 120 43.55 12.94 -19.83
C GLY A 120 43.98 13.93 -20.92
N ARG A 121 43.29 15.08 -21.05
CA ARG A 121 43.64 16.13 -22.02
C ARG A 121 44.91 16.89 -21.65
N GLN A 122 45.12 17.13 -20.36
CA GLN A 122 46.29 17.85 -19.84
C GLN A 122 47.48 16.92 -19.60
N GLN A 123 47.35 15.63 -19.90
CA GLN A 123 48.36 14.60 -19.59
C GLN A 123 48.73 14.56 -18.10
N ILE A 124 47.78 14.88 -17.22
CA ILE A 124 47.93 14.79 -15.77
C ILE A 124 47.66 13.34 -15.37
N THR A 125 48.59 12.75 -14.62
CA THR A 125 48.40 11.40 -14.09
C THR A 125 47.26 11.37 -13.08
N GLU A 126 46.30 10.47 -13.26
CA GLU A 126 45.12 10.33 -12.41
C GLU A 126 45.47 9.75 -11.03
N ARG A 127 46.51 8.91 -10.96
CA ARG A 127 46.89 8.17 -9.76
C ARG A 127 48.02 8.84 -8.98
N GLY A 128 47.89 8.87 -7.66
CA GLY A 128 48.93 9.23 -6.71
C GLY A 128 49.62 8.00 -6.12
N HIS A 129 50.39 8.20 -5.04
CA HIS A 129 51.09 7.09 -4.36
C HIS A 129 50.14 6.22 -3.52
N ARG A 130 49.03 6.78 -3.01
CA ARG A 130 48.03 6.09 -2.19
C ARG A 130 46.62 6.67 -2.46
N ASP A 131 45.87 6.02 -3.35
CA ASP A 131 44.54 6.50 -3.77
C ASP A 131 43.38 5.72 -3.12
N GLY A 132 43.67 4.95 -2.06
CA GLY A 132 42.68 4.16 -1.31
C GLY A 132 42.00 4.97 -0.19
N GLY A 133 40.86 4.48 0.30
CA GLY A 133 40.18 5.06 1.48
C GLY A 133 39.04 6.02 1.15
N ARG A 134 38.43 6.60 2.19
CA ARG A 134 37.28 7.50 2.08
C ARG A 134 37.73 8.88 1.56
N ILE A 135 36.96 9.47 0.64
CA ILE A 135 37.15 10.87 0.25
C ILE A 135 36.60 11.73 1.38
N CYS A 136 37.49 12.47 2.07
CA CYS A 136 37.13 13.43 3.11
C CYS A 136 36.97 14.83 2.48
N LEU A 137 36.19 15.69 3.14
CA LEU A 137 36.02 17.09 2.72
C LEU A 137 37.19 17.99 3.19
N GLU A 138 38.04 17.46 4.08
CA GLU A 138 39.22 18.12 4.60
C GLU A 138 40.39 17.89 3.67
N GLU A 139 41.20 18.92 3.43
CA GLU A 139 42.41 18.78 2.62
C GLU A 139 43.40 17.82 3.29
N PRO A 140 43.91 16.81 2.57
CA PRO A 140 44.84 15.85 3.14
C PRO A 140 46.22 16.49 3.37
N GLU A 141 46.89 16.12 4.46
CA GLU A 141 48.26 16.58 4.79
C GLU A 141 49.30 16.22 3.71
N LYS A 142 49.02 15.21 2.90
CA LYS A 142 49.88 14.72 1.81
C LYS A 142 49.04 14.55 0.56
N ASN A 143 49.63 14.85 -0.61
CA ASN A 143 48.99 14.62 -1.90
C ASN A 143 48.58 13.14 -2.06
N ASP A 144 47.27 12.89 -2.15
CA ASP A 144 46.65 11.57 -2.27
C ASP A 144 46.15 11.27 -3.70
N GLY A 145 46.65 12.04 -4.69
CA GLY A 145 46.43 11.83 -6.11
C GLY A 145 45.72 13.01 -6.78
N ASN A 146 46.22 13.43 -7.95
CA ASN A 146 45.71 14.61 -8.68
C ASN A 146 44.21 14.51 -9.01
N PHE A 147 43.73 13.29 -9.29
CA PHE A 147 42.30 13.09 -9.54
C PHE A 147 41.46 13.35 -8.28
N ARG A 148 41.90 12.86 -7.11
CA ARG A 148 41.18 13.05 -5.84
C ARG A 148 41.19 14.50 -5.38
N SER A 149 42.29 15.23 -5.61
CA SER A 149 42.36 16.67 -5.33
C SER A 149 41.44 17.54 -6.20
N LEU A 150 40.92 17.00 -7.31
CA LEU A 150 40.06 17.71 -8.26
C LEU A 150 38.58 17.31 -8.16
N LEU A 151 38.22 16.40 -7.24
CA LEU A 151 36.85 15.98 -6.96
C LEU A 151 36.21 16.82 -5.86
#